data_AF-F4KMP1-F1
#
_entry.id   AF-F4KMP1-F1
#
_cell.length_a   1.000
_cell.length_b   1.000
_cell.length_c   1.000
_cell.angle_alpha   90.00
_cell.angle_beta   90.00
_cell.angle_gamma   90.00
#
_symmetry.space_group_name_H-M   'P 1'
#
loop_
_entity.id
_entity.type
_entity.pdbx_description
1 polymer ?
#
loop_
_entity_poly.entity_id
_entity_poly.type
_entity_poly.pdbx_seq_one_letter_code
_entity_poly.pdbx_strand_id
1 'polypeptide(L)'
;MKKQLLHIVLAGLLALLPSLALAQSNERMLIYSKSGEVLPYRIEHIDSIKFLSDEVDLTLNPTVTPHENGQTGWMKLKVGSVGSNVRRIQVIIPESFMIANMDDMQCLRLFTPEMAARMGVQVFDVEGDKEYDLSGLQRGYTYTALFLPYDEIGCAGNVKRVEFTVPNGELAGNPQIKVDFSNITQTGYTATLTPNGDVSGYFFLNIETDDPTLDQMMQMMRVPDLKHYIVQFGADFNTHKPHEGVQESVMTEFKPGTSYTVYVVLIDKDGQYSDVQKFTVTTQKKGTSATAHVSIEVKDITKTEATVVNTPDENTSSYRETIVEKSLYNEADMIKYLQETPDNMSLPYHSEPYTWTWPKLKPGTTYYALAMAKNGDNEWGPLTKVEFTTLSVNQAVTLPLAYLTEYNVNAEGTDFVTTQALDVSGYFSYEDAVKKFTNITIAGKKYHLPSKEEWMAILPVAASGDDYLSFTAPFRHNDVYETVVIKGDTISSTNDYRGGSVSSNKAHALRFKGTKYVSAWRYESTLLNDKRVLKITARPLYGKENNIRIEDIAKPEFWESNTESDIVRILPASGSFSYGKPHWQGDNGFFWSSTAGEEEYTAWALSFDTTSVYLSPLYTTQDRSVRLFAD
;
A
#
# COMPACT_ATOMS: atom_id res chain seq x y z
N MET A 1 49.98 16.41 40.59
CA MET A 1 50.46 17.77 40.25
C MET A 1 50.40 17.92 38.73
N LYS A 2 49.43 18.68 38.21
CA LYS A 2 49.61 20.05 37.70
C LYS A 2 50.73 20.16 36.63
N LYS A 3 50.25 20.45 35.41
CA LYS A 3 50.84 21.32 34.37
C LYS A 3 52.07 20.81 33.58
N GLN A 4 51.86 20.65 32.27
CA GLN A 4 52.50 21.44 31.18
C GLN A 4 53.79 20.75 30.69
N LEU A 5 54.25 20.80 29.44
CA LEU A 5 53.98 21.56 28.22
C LEU A 5 54.66 20.71 27.09
N LEU A 6 53.99 20.39 25.98
CA LEU A 6 54.15 21.02 24.65
C LEU A 6 55.60 21.37 24.21
N HIS A 7 56.01 20.87 23.03
CA HIS A 7 56.61 21.53 21.83
C HIS A 7 57.27 20.43 20.93
N ILE A 8 56.79 20.17 19.69
CA ILE A 8 57.27 20.73 18.40
C ILE A 8 58.77 20.36 18.19
N VAL A 9 59.28 19.65 17.17
CA VAL A 9 58.97 19.42 15.74
C VAL A 9 59.92 18.31 15.24
N LEU A 10 59.54 17.48 14.25
CA LEU A 10 60.46 17.16 13.12
C LEU A 10 59.73 16.55 11.92
N ALA A 11 60.12 17.03 10.75
CA ALA A 11 59.58 16.76 9.44
C ALA A 11 60.12 15.45 8.81
N GLY A 12 59.37 14.96 7.82
CA GLY A 12 59.91 14.32 6.61
C GLY A 12 59.59 12.84 6.43
N LEU A 13 58.65 12.50 5.53
CA LEU A 13 58.98 11.85 4.25
C LEU A 13 57.75 11.77 3.31
N LEU A 14 57.97 12.08 2.05
CA LEU A 14 57.08 11.88 0.90
C LEU A 14 56.80 10.38 0.66
N ALA A 15 55.59 10.06 0.20
CA ALA A 15 55.36 9.10 -0.89
C ALA A 15 54.07 9.47 -1.65
N LEU A 16 54.23 9.77 -2.95
CA LEU A 16 53.18 10.00 -3.94
C LEU A 16 52.39 8.71 -4.21
N LEU A 17 51.06 8.83 -4.36
CA LEU A 17 50.29 8.26 -5.47
C LEU A 17 48.96 9.05 -5.62
N PRO A 18 48.50 9.31 -6.86
CA PRO A 18 47.50 10.32 -7.17
C PRO A 18 46.09 9.73 -7.08
N SER A 19 45.21 10.39 -6.33
CA SER A 19 43.76 10.19 -6.48
C SER A 19 43.08 11.55 -6.44
N LEU A 20 42.68 11.97 -7.64
CA LEU A 20 41.58 12.90 -7.92
C LEU A 20 41.42 14.03 -6.89
N ALA A 21 42.14 15.13 -7.11
CA ALA A 21 41.56 16.43 -6.82
C ALA A 21 40.32 16.58 -7.72
N LEU A 22 39.16 16.08 -7.26
CA LEU A 22 37.92 16.76 -7.56
C LEU A 22 38.16 18.18 -7.10
N ALA A 23 38.29 19.12 -8.04
CA ALA A 23 38.19 20.52 -7.72
C ALA A 23 36.86 20.67 -6.98
N GLN A 24 36.92 20.78 -5.65
CA GLN A 24 35.80 21.28 -4.90
C GLN A 24 35.64 22.70 -5.45
N SER A 25 34.63 22.91 -6.30
CA SER A 25 34.26 24.25 -6.71
C SER A 25 33.89 24.95 -5.39
N ASN A 26 34.81 25.75 -4.86
CA ASN A 26 34.60 26.57 -3.66
C ASN A 26 33.65 27.72 -4.03
N GLU A 27 32.46 27.39 -4.55
CA GLU A 27 31.46 28.34 -4.96
C GLU A 27 30.55 28.73 -3.79
N ARG A 28 30.44 27.87 -2.77
CA ARG A 28 29.45 28.03 -1.70
C ARG A 28 30.05 27.76 -0.31
N MET A 29 29.76 28.65 0.63
CA MET A 29 30.03 28.50 2.06
C MET A 29 28.70 28.32 2.80
N LEU A 30 28.64 27.39 3.76
CA LEU A 30 27.50 27.20 4.65
C LEU A 30 27.92 27.51 6.08
N ILE A 31 27.20 28.42 6.76
CA ILE A 31 27.37 28.67 8.19
C ILE A 31 26.22 27.97 8.92
N TYR A 32 26.56 27.04 9.81
CA TYR A 32 25.61 26.37 10.69
C TYR A 32 25.49 27.16 11.99
N SER A 33 24.35 27.81 12.18
CA SER A 33 24.06 28.56 13.40
C SER A 33 23.62 27.62 14.52
N LYS A 34 23.85 28.03 15.77
CA LYS A 34 23.35 27.31 16.95
C LYS A 34 21.82 27.34 17.09
N SER A 35 21.13 28.22 16.37
CA SER A 35 19.66 28.21 16.28
C SER A 35 19.14 27.06 15.41
N GLY A 36 20.03 26.39 14.65
CA GLY A 36 19.69 25.30 13.73
C GLY A 36 19.48 25.76 12.28
N GLU A 37 19.65 27.05 11.99
CA GLU A 37 19.62 27.57 10.61
C GLU A 37 20.95 27.36 9.89
N VAL A 38 20.86 27.08 8.59
CA VAL A 38 22.00 27.01 7.68
C VAL A 38 21.98 28.26 6.81
N LEU A 39 23.01 29.10 6.92
CA LEU A 39 23.14 30.34 6.15
C LEU A 39 24.08 30.09 4.95
N PRO A 40 23.55 30.00 3.72
CA PRO A 40 24.36 29.78 2.53
C PRO A 40 24.88 31.10 1.94
N TYR A 41 26.15 31.11 1.54
CA TYR A 41 26.78 32.23 0.84
C TYR A 41 27.49 31.74 -0.41
N ARG A 42 27.44 32.54 -1.48
CA ARG A 42 28.31 32.38 -2.65
C ARG A 42 29.67 32.97 -2.31
N ILE A 43 30.74 32.21 -2.44
CA ILE A 43 32.09 32.64 -2.05
C ILE A 43 32.56 33.84 -2.89
N GLU A 44 32.15 33.93 -4.16
CA GLU A 44 32.37 35.09 -5.04
C GLU A 44 31.73 36.40 -4.54
N HIS A 45 30.74 36.33 -3.65
CA HIS A 45 30.10 37.51 -3.05
C HIS A 45 30.74 37.93 -1.72
N ILE A 46 31.78 37.22 -1.26
CA ILE A 46 32.45 37.49 0.02
C ILE A 46 33.84 38.04 -0.24
N ASP A 47 34.08 39.28 0.18
CA ASP A 47 35.41 39.90 0.14
C ASP A 47 36.29 39.46 1.33
N SER A 48 35.75 39.49 2.56
CA SER A 48 36.50 39.12 3.78
C SER A 48 35.60 38.67 4.93
N ILE A 49 36.17 37.95 5.90
CA ILE A 49 35.51 37.51 7.16
C ILE A 49 36.29 38.07 8.34
N LYS A 50 35.60 38.73 9.27
CA LYS A 50 36.21 39.34 10.46
C LYS A 50 35.56 38.81 11.73
N PHE A 51 36.37 38.52 12.74
CA PHE A 51 35.93 38.18 14.10
C PHE A 51 36.22 39.37 15.01
N LEU A 52 35.19 39.95 15.61
CA LEU A 52 35.34 41.02 16.61
C LEU A 52 35.52 40.38 17.99
N SER A 53 36.36 41.01 18.82
CA SER A 53 36.69 40.53 20.17
C SER A 53 36.22 41.47 21.27
N ASP A 54 35.45 42.50 20.92
CA ASP A 54 34.97 43.50 21.86
C ASP A 54 33.88 42.87 22.75
N GLU A 55 33.95 43.11 24.06
CA GLU A 55 32.87 42.72 24.96
C GLU A 55 31.67 43.65 24.76
N VAL A 56 30.53 43.09 24.36
CA VAL A 56 29.31 43.85 24.07
C VAL A 56 28.31 43.67 25.21
N ASP A 57 27.88 44.77 25.83
CA ASP A 57 26.82 44.77 26.85
C ASP A 57 25.44 44.92 26.19
N LEU A 58 24.77 43.78 26.01
CA LEU A 58 23.40 43.66 25.49
C LEU A 58 22.38 43.26 26.58
N THR A 59 22.63 43.66 27.83
CA THR A 59 21.75 43.29 28.96
C THR A 59 20.37 43.96 28.86
N LEU A 60 19.31 43.21 29.18
CA LEU A 60 17.92 43.69 29.21
C LEU A 60 17.25 43.36 30.57
N ASN A 61 16.46 44.30 31.11
CA ASN A 61 15.73 44.14 32.38
C ASN A 61 14.20 44.36 32.26
N PRO A 62 13.51 43.69 31.32
CA PRO A 62 12.10 43.90 31.11
C PRO A 62 11.24 43.28 32.21
N THR A 63 10.06 43.88 32.42
CA THR A 63 8.99 43.37 33.29
C THR A 63 7.66 43.49 32.59
N VAL A 64 6.74 42.55 32.85
CA VAL A 64 5.36 42.59 32.37
C VAL A 64 4.44 42.48 33.57
N THR A 65 3.48 43.40 33.70
CA THR A 65 2.57 43.49 34.84
C THR A 65 1.15 43.77 34.37
N PRO A 66 0.10 43.46 35.16
CA PRO A 66 -1.27 43.84 34.81
C PRO A 66 -1.38 45.34 34.55
N HIS A 67 -2.17 45.71 33.54
CA HIS A 67 -2.36 47.11 33.21
C HIS A 67 -3.17 47.85 34.31
N GLU A 68 -2.80 49.10 34.62
CA GLU A 68 -3.34 49.86 35.76
C GLU A 68 -4.84 50.15 35.64
N ASN A 69 -5.37 50.23 34.42
CA ASN A 69 -6.81 50.45 34.18
C ASN A 69 -7.69 49.22 34.46
N GLY A 70 -7.09 48.05 34.75
CA GLY A 70 -7.81 46.81 35.02
C GLY A 70 -8.56 46.21 33.84
N GLN A 71 -8.34 46.69 32.62
CA GLN A 71 -9.03 46.18 31.43
C GLN A 71 -8.62 44.73 31.15
N THR A 72 -9.61 43.85 30.97
CA THR A 72 -9.39 42.43 30.69
C THR A 72 -8.56 42.26 29.41
N GLY A 73 -7.54 41.41 29.47
CA GLY A 73 -6.65 41.16 28.33
C GLY A 73 -5.56 42.21 28.09
N TRP A 74 -5.44 43.22 28.96
CA TRP A 74 -4.42 44.25 28.86
C TRP A 74 -3.29 44.04 29.88
N MET A 75 -2.04 44.19 29.41
CA MET A 75 -0.83 44.10 30.22
C MET A 75 0.07 45.32 29.94
N LYS A 76 0.92 45.67 30.90
CA LYS A 76 1.93 46.71 30.80
C LYS A 76 3.30 46.09 30.65
N LEU A 77 3.97 46.36 29.53
CA LEU A 77 5.37 46.00 29.30
C LEU A 77 6.27 47.18 29.65
N LYS A 78 7.26 46.97 30.51
CA LYS A 78 8.32 47.92 30.82
C LYS A 78 9.67 47.31 30.44
N VAL A 79 10.40 47.94 29.53
CA VAL A 79 11.70 47.42 29.04
C VAL A 79 12.81 47.61 30.08
N GLY A 80 12.71 48.69 30.87
CA GLY A 80 13.71 49.05 31.87
C GLY A 80 15.04 49.50 31.23
N SER A 81 16.06 49.69 32.08
CA SER A 81 17.39 50.11 31.63
C SER A 81 18.08 49.00 30.85
N VAL A 82 18.73 49.38 29.75
CA VAL A 82 19.39 48.47 28.80
C VAL A 82 20.90 48.69 28.75
N GLY A 83 21.62 47.66 28.31
CA GLY A 83 23.07 47.70 28.17
C GLY A 83 23.56 48.77 27.19
N SER A 84 24.79 49.26 27.40
CA SER A 84 25.32 50.42 26.67
C SER A 84 25.45 50.22 25.15
N ASN A 85 25.54 48.97 24.71
CA ASN A 85 25.69 48.60 23.31
C ASN A 85 24.37 48.24 22.63
N VAL A 86 23.23 48.25 23.34
CA VAL A 86 21.92 47.99 22.73
C VAL A 86 21.55 49.14 21.78
N ARG A 87 21.17 48.79 20.55
CA ARG A 87 20.73 49.74 19.51
C ARG A 87 19.33 49.45 18.97
N ARG A 88 18.89 48.20 19.03
CA ARG A 88 17.52 47.78 18.69
C ARG A 88 17.10 46.61 19.56
N ILE A 89 15.81 46.51 19.88
CA ILE A 89 15.24 45.38 20.62
C ILE A 89 14.00 44.93 19.90
N GLN A 90 13.98 43.66 19.49
CA GLN A 90 12.78 43.04 18.95
C GLN A 90 12.08 42.21 20.02
N VAL A 91 10.76 42.17 19.97
CA VAL A 91 9.91 41.43 20.90
C VAL A 91 8.91 40.58 20.14
N ILE A 92 8.70 39.36 20.64
CA ILE A 92 7.57 38.50 20.30
C ILE A 92 6.92 37.98 21.58
N ILE A 93 5.60 37.75 21.54
CA ILE A 93 4.82 37.31 22.71
C ILE A 93 3.96 36.09 22.33
N PRO A 94 4.56 34.89 22.18
CA PRO A 94 3.80 33.66 22.09
C PRO A 94 3.16 33.27 23.43
N GLU A 95 2.07 32.51 23.37
CA GLU A 95 1.60 31.70 24.49
C GLU A 95 2.70 30.73 24.94
N SER A 96 2.90 30.60 26.26
CA SER A 96 4.04 29.87 26.84
C SER A 96 4.11 28.42 26.40
N PHE A 97 2.95 27.74 26.26
CA PHE A 97 2.92 26.32 25.89
C PHE A 97 3.50 26.06 24.49
N MET A 98 3.40 27.02 23.56
CA MET A 98 3.91 26.88 22.19
C MET A 98 5.44 26.77 22.14
N ILE A 99 6.13 27.36 23.11
CA ILE A 99 7.59 27.40 23.17
C ILE A 99 8.17 26.62 24.36
N ALA A 100 7.34 25.88 25.09
CA ALA A 100 7.75 25.19 26.32
C ALA A 100 8.94 24.23 26.14
N ASN A 101 9.11 23.68 24.94
CA ASN A 101 10.20 22.75 24.60
C ASN A 101 11.33 23.39 23.77
N MET A 102 11.34 24.72 23.62
CA MET A 102 12.38 25.44 22.89
C MET A 102 13.40 26.05 23.86
N ASP A 103 14.69 25.83 23.60
CA ASP A 103 15.76 26.56 24.28
C ASP A 103 15.94 27.97 23.71
N ASP A 104 16.76 28.81 24.37
CA ASP A 104 16.96 30.21 23.99
C ASP A 104 17.52 30.37 22.57
N MET A 105 18.35 29.42 22.11
CA MET A 105 18.94 29.46 20.78
C MET A 105 17.92 29.09 19.71
N GLN A 106 17.03 28.14 19.98
CA GLN A 106 15.93 27.77 19.09
C GLN A 106 14.91 28.91 18.95
N CYS A 107 14.65 29.65 20.03
CA CYS A 107 13.76 30.83 20.01
C CYS A 107 14.24 31.94 19.06
N LEU A 108 15.53 32.02 18.73
CA LEU A 108 16.05 33.02 17.78
C LEU A 108 15.34 32.95 16.42
N ARG A 109 14.95 31.76 15.96
CA ARG A 109 14.29 31.57 14.66
C ARG A 109 12.90 32.20 14.60
N LEU A 110 12.28 32.42 15.75
CA LEU A 110 10.93 32.98 15.86
C LEU A 110 10.88 34.48 15.54
N PHE A 111 12.03 35.17 15.55
CA PHE A 111 12.14 36.57 15.18
C PHE A 111 12.21 36.79 13.66
N THR A 112 12.13 35.72 12.86
CA THR A 112 11.92 35.83 11.42
C THR A 112 10.45 36.09 11.11
N PRO A 113 10.11 36.96 10.14
CA PRO A 113 8.71 37.23 9.78
C PRO A 113 7.92 35.97 9.42
N GLU A 114 8.57 35.01 8.75
CA GLU A 114 7.94 33.74 8.35
C GLU A 114 7.54 32.89 9.56
N MET A 115 8.45 32.69 10.53
CA MET A 115 8.15 31.88 11.71
C MET A 115 7.18 32.59 12.66
N ALA A 116 7.32 33.91 12.83
CA ALA A 116 6.37 34.70 13.60
C ALA A 116 4.95 34.57 13.03
N ALA A 117 4.79 34.75 11.70
CA ALA A 117 3.50 34.59 11.03
C ALA A 117 2.95 33.17 11.15
N ARG A 118 3.80 32.13 11.03
CA ARG A 118 3.40 30.73 11.21
C ARG A 118 2.88 30.43 12.61
N MET A 119 3.40 31.12 13.63
CA MET A 119 2.94 31.01 15.01
C MET A 119 1.78 31.95 15.34
N GLY A 120 1.31 32.76 14.37
CA GLY A 120 0.27 33.76 14.60
C GLY A 120 0.70 34.90 15.50
N VAL A 121 2.01 35.14 15.67
CA VAL A 121 2.55 36.22 16.48
C VAL A 121 3.17 37.30 15.60
N GLN A 122 3.30 38.51 16.14
CA GLN A 122 3.94 39.64 15.45
C GLN A 122 5.26 39.98 16.13
N VAL A 123 6.26 40.31 15.31
CA VAL A 123 7.52 40.91 15.77
C VAL A 123 7.33 42.42 15.78
N PHE A 124 7.66 43.06 16.90
CA PHE A 124 7.65 44.51 17.02
C PHE A 124 8.89 45.01 17.75
N ASP A 125 9.26 46.26 17.47
CA ASP A 125 10.42 46.90 18.08
C ASP A 125 10.03 47.66 19.35
N VAL A 126 10.92 47.62 20.35
CA VAL A 126 10.81 48.40 21.59
C VAL A 126 12.12 49.14 21.88
N GLU A 127 12.03 50.17 22.70
CA GLU A 127 13.17 50.98 23.14
C GLU A 127 13.42 50.78 24.63
N GLY A 128 14.70 50.89 25.02
CA GLY A 128 15.09 50.92 26.43
C GLY A 128 14.42 52.07 27.18
N ASP A 129 14.20 51.85 28.47
CA ASP A 129 13.59 52.82 29.39
C ASP A 129 12.17 53.31 29.02
N LYS A 130 11.51 52.63 28.06
CA LYS A 130 10.12 52.90 27.68
C LYS A 130 9.15 51.83 28.20
N GLU A 131 7.86 52.20 28.15
CA GLU A 131 6.74 51.35 28.50
C GLU A 131 5.73 51.28 27.35
N TYR A 132 5.06 50.13 27.24
CA TYR A 132 4.15 49.79 26.15
C TYR A 132 2.91 49.09 26.69
N ASP A 133 1.76 49.38 26.11
CA ASP A 133 0.50 48.70 26.43
C ASP A 133 0.32 47.51 25.49
N LEU A 134 0.22 46.33 26.08
CA LEU A 134 -0.10 45.10 25.38
C LEU A 134 -1.61 44.89 25.49
N SER A 135 -2.29 44.74 24.36
CA SER A 135 -3.74 44.51 24.28
C SER A 135 -4.05 43.27 23.45
N GLY A 136 -5.28 42.77 23.56
CA GLY A 136 -5.75 41.60 22.80
C GLY A 136 -5.25 40.25 23.33
N LEU A 137 -4.64 40.21 24.52
CA LEU A 137 -4.26 38.97 25.17
C LEU A 137 -5.48 38.32 25.81
N GLN A 138 -5.50 36.99 25.89
CA GLN A 138 -6.64 36.25 26.45
C GLN A 138 -6.55 36.16 27.98
N ARG A 139 -7.67 36.44 28.67
CA ARG A 139 -7.78 36.29 30.11
C ARG A 139 -7.45 34.87 30.58
N GLY A 140 -6.68 34.77 31.66
CA GLY A 140 -6.27 33.49 32.24
C GLY A 140 -5.19 32.73 31.46
N TYR A 141 -4.71 33.25 30.33
CA TYR A 141 -3.68 32.60 29.53
C TYR A 141 -2.28 33.02 30.00
N THR A 142 -1.31 32.14 29.81
CA THR A 142 0.11 32.38 30.15
C THR A 142 0.91 32.60 28.87
N TYR A 143 1.64 33.69 28.82
CA TYR A 143 2.47 34.10 27.69
C TYR A 143 3.92 34.25 28.12
N THR A 144 4.83 34.11 27.15
CA THR A 144 6.24 34.45 27.35
C THR A 144 6.64 35.56 26.39
N ALA A 145 6.99 36.73 26.90
CA ALA A 145 7.65 37.77 26.12
C ALA A 145 9.12 37.40 25.91
N LEU A 146 9.52 37.27 24.65
CA LEU A 146 10.90 37.02 24.24
C LEU A 146 11.48 38.31 23.68
N PHE A 147 12.63 38.75 24.21
CA PHE A 147 13.34 39.95 23.78
C PHE A 147 14.65 39.58 23.13
N LEU A 148 14.95 40.19 21.98
CA LEU A 148 16.19 40.01 21.26
C LEU A 148 16.88 41.37 21.04
N PRO A 149 17.94 41.68 21.80
CA PRO A 149 18.70 42.90 21.62
C PRO A 149 19.69 42.75 20.45
N TYR A 150 19.94 43.86 19.76
CA TYR A 150 20.92 43.99 18.69
C TYR A 150 21.89 45.12 18.99
N ASP A 151 23.16 44.91 18.64
CA ASP A 151 24.19 45.95 18.69
C ASP A 151 24.19 46.87 17.44
N GLU A 152 25.19 47.75 17.35
CA GLU A 152 25.34 48.74 16.26
C GLU A 152 25.53 48.12 14.87
N ILE A 153 26.07 46.91 14.77
CA ILE A 153 26.27 46.21 13.50
C ILE A 153 25.16 45.19 13.21
N GLY A 154 24.14 45.12 14.07
CA GLY A 154 23.03 44.19 13.95
C GLY A 154 23.36 42.77 14.41
N CYS A 155 24.40 42.58 15.24
CA CYS A 155 24.65 41.30 15.89
C CYS A 155 23.63 41.09 17.01
N ALA A 156 22.94 39.94 16.98
CA ALA A 156 21.94 39.60 17.98
C ALA A 156 22.60 39.09 19.28
N GLY A 157 22.10 39.55 20.42
CA GLY A 157 22.46 39.04 21.74
C GLY A 157 21.72 37.76 22.12
N ASN A 158 21.77 37.41 23.41
CA ASN A 158 20.98 36.30 23.95
C ASN A 158 19.50 36.70 24.08
N VAL A 159 18.61 35.73 23.87
CA VAL A 159 17.18 35.90 24.12
C VAL A 159 16.94 36.09 25.62
N LYS A 160 16.17 37.12 25.99
CA LYS A 160 15.65 37.30 27.35
C LYS A 160 14.19 36.87 27.38
N ARG A 161 13.82 36.02 28.34
CA ARG A 161 12.43 35.58 28.55
C ARG A 161 11.80 36.28 29.75
N VAL A 162 10.54 36.66 29.62
CA VAL A 162 9.67 37.08 30.73
C VAL A 162 8.33 36.35 30.56
N GLU A 163 8.09 35.38 31.42
CA GLU A 163 6.79 34.70 31.50
C GLU A 163 5.83 35.50 32.39
N PHE A 164 4.57 35.58 31.98
CA PHE A 164 3.51 36.24 32.73
C PHE A 164 2.14 35.61 32.41
N THR A 165 1.23 35.66 33.39
CA THR A 165 -0.17 35.22 33.22
C THR A 165 -1.08 36.43 33.22
N VAL A 166 -1.99 36.48 32.24
CA VAL A 166 -3.01 37.52 32.16
C VAL A 166 -4.07 37.26 33.23
N PRO A 167 -4.40 38.25 34.08
CA PRO A 167 -5.44 38.09 35.10
C PRO A 167 -6.78 37.64 34.50
N ASN A 168 -7.54 36.89 35.29
CA ASN A 168 -8.88 36.43 34.92
C ASN A 168 -9.92 37.55 35.12
N GLY A 169 -9.81 38.65 34.36
CA GLY A 169 -10.70 39.82 34.44
C GLY A 169 -12.15 39.51 34.07
N GLU A 170 -13.11 40.43 34.24
CA GLU A 170 -14.51 40.18 33.88
C GLU A 170 -14.71 40.16 32.35
N LEU A 171 -15.69 39.38 31.88
CA LEU A 171 -16.13 39.41 30.48
C LEU A 171 -16.99 40.65 30.22
N ALA A 172 -16.95 41.16 29.00
CA ALA A 172 -17.80 42.26 28.57
C ALA A 172 -19.27 41.81 28.49
N GLY A 173 -20.12 42.40 29.34
CA GLY A 173 -21.54 42.04 29.44
C GLY A 173 -21.77 40.73 30.18
N ASN A 174 -22.81 39.99 29.79
CA ASN A 174 -23.12 38.66 30.35
C ASN A 174 -23.31 37.65 29.21
N PRO A 175 -22.23 37.23 28.52
CA PRO A 175 -22.31 36.29 27.41
C PRO A 175 -22.87 34.95 27.88
N GLN A 176 -23.96 34.49 27.26
CA GLN A 176 -24.64 33.24 27.58
C GLN A 176 -25.05 32.51 26.30
N ILE A 177 -25.12 31.18 26.38
CA ILE A 177 -25.62 30.34 25.30
C ILE A 177 -26.61 29.33 25.83
N LYS A 178 -27.68 29.10 25.07
CA LYS A 178 -28.62 28.01 25.28
C LYS A 178 -28.33 26.91 24.26
N VAL A 179 -28.30 25.66 24.71
CA VAL A 179 -28.18 24.48 23.84
C VAL A 179 -29.41 23.61 24.03
N ASP A 180 -30.23 23.48 22.98
CA ASP A 180 -31.39 22.60 22.96
C ASP A 180 -31.08 21.34 22.15
N PHE A 181 -31.47 20.17 22.67
CA PHE A 181 -31.30 18.89 21.98
C PHE A 181 -32.63 18.40 21.41
N SER A 182 -32.63 17.98 20.15
CA SER A 182 -33.79 17.43 19.45
C SER A 182 -33.39 16.23 18.59
N ASN A 183 -34.37 15.54 17.98
CA ASN A 183 -34.15 14.38 17.10
C ASN A 183 -33.20 13.33 17.70
N ILE A 184 -33.30 13.09 19.00
CA ILE A 184 -32.43 12.13 19.70
C ILE A 184 -32.79 10.72 19.23
N THR A 185 -31.92 10.10 18.46
CA THR A 185 -32.04 8.73 17.94
C THR A 185 -31.08 7.79 18.66
N GLN A 186 -31.01 6.53 18.23
CA GLN A 186 -30.04 5.57 18.73
C GLN A 186 -28.60 5.91 18.34
N THR A 187 -28.39 6.66 17.25
CA THR A 187 -27.05 6.91 16.69
C THR A 187 -26.77 8.39 16.47
N GLY A 188 -27.53 9.29 17.10
CA GLY A 188 -27.35 10.72 16.88
C GLY A 188 -28.39 11.60 17.56
N TYR A 189 -28.23 12.90 17.35
CA TYR A 189 -29.15 13.96 17.78
C TYR A 189 -28.84 15.27 17.04
N THR A 190 -29.72 16.26 17.17
CA THR A 190 -29.48 17.62 16.70
C THR A 190 -29.30 18.54 17.91
N ALA A 191 -28.21 19.30 17.93
CA ALA A 191 -27.95 20.35 18.93
C ALA A 191 -28.17 21.73 18.30
N THR A 192 -29.05 22.54 18.89
CA THR A 192 -29.32 23.92 18.47
C THR A 192 -28.70 24.88 19.48
N LEU A 193 -27.65 25.58 19.08
CA LEU A 193 -26.90 26.53 19.90
C LEU A 193 -27.41 27.95 19.66
N THR A 194 -27.92 28.61 20.69
CA THR A 194 -28.55 29.94 20.64
C THR A 194 -27.82 30.90 21.58
N PRO A 195 -26.87 31.71 21.07
CA PRO A 195 -26.19 32.72 21.87
C PRO A 195 -27.10 33.92 22.18
N ASN A 196 -26.85 34.60 23.30
CA ASN A 196 -27.48 35.90 23.61
C ASN A 196 -26.74 37.06 22.92
N GLY A 197 -27.24 38.29 23.08
CA GLY A 197 -26.69 39.48 22.41
C GLY A 197 -25.35 39.99 22.94
N ASP A 198 -24.76 39.36 23.95
CA ASP A 198 -23.42 39.69 24.48
C ASP A 198 -22.32 38.76 23.93
N VAL A 199 -22.70 37.73 23.17
CA VAL A 199 -21.77 36.83 22.48
C VAL A 199 -21.49 37.36 21.08
N SER A 200 -20.21 37.62 20.76
CA SER A 200 -19.77 37.99 19.42
C SER A 200 -19.50 36.76 18.54
N GLY A 201 -19.15 35.63 19.16
CA GLY A 201 -18.97 34.34 18.50
C GLY A 201 -18.70 33.23 19.51
N TYR A 202 -18.57 31.99 19.07
CA TYR A 202 -18.26 30.85 19.95
C TYR A 202 -17.60 29.69 19.21
N PHE A 203 -16.95 28.82 19.98
CA PHE A 203 -16.40 27.55 19.54
C PHE A 203 -17.15 26.42 20.22
N PHE A 204 -17.44 25.32 19.52
CA PHE A 204 -18.03 24.15 20.16
C PHE A 204 -17.49 22.84 19.61
N LEU A 205 -17.38 21.85 20.50
CA LEU A 205 -17.02 20.49 20.16
C LEU A 205 -17.96 19.52 20.85
N ASN A 206 -18.22 18.40 20.19
CA ASN A 206 -18.92 17.29 20.79
C ASN A 206 -17.98 16.13 21.05
N ILE A 207 -17.94 15.66 22.28
CA ILE A 207 -17.06 14.57 22.72
C ILE A 207 -17.90 13.62 23.58
N GLU A 208 -17.58 12.33 23.57
CA GLU A 208 -18.17 11.36 24.50
C GLU A 208 -17.95 11.86 25.95
N THR A 209 -19.00 11.80 26.77
CA THR A 209 -18.92 12.26 28.16
C THR A 209 -17.93 11.37 28.91
N ASP A 210 -16.99 12.00 29.62
CA ASP A 210 -15.93 11.32 30.38
C ASP A 210 -15.03 10.40 29.52
N ASP A 211 -14.82 10.75 28.24
CA ASP A 211 -13.89 10.04 27.34
C ASP A 211 -12.49 9.91 27.97
N PRO A 212 -12.03 8.68 28.29
CA PRO A 212 -10.76 8.44 28.96
C PRO A 212 -9.54 8.75 28.08
N THR A 213 -9.73 8.98 26.78
CA THR A 213 -8.65 9.24 25.82
C THR A 213 -8.37 10.72 25.59
N LEU A 214 -9.29 11.61 26.01
CA LEU A 214 -9.22 13.05 25.74
C LEU A 214 -7.91 13.68 26.25
N ASP A 215 -7.50 13.36 27.47
CA ASP A 215 -6.26 13.87 28.06
C ASP A 215 -5.02 13.39 27.28
N GLN A 216 -5.02 12.13 26.83
CA GLN A 216 -3.93 11.57 26.03
C GLN A 216 -3.85 12.24 24.66
N MET A 217 -4.99 12.50 24.02
CA MET A 217 -5.08 13.21 22.75
C MET A 217 -4.53 14.63 22.88
N MET A 218 -4.95 15.38 23.92
CA MET A 218 -4.43 16.72 24.18
C MET A 218 -2.92 16.71 24.41
N GLN A 219 -2.38 15.77 25.19
CA GLN A 219 -0.94 15.61 25.39
C GLN A 219 -0.20 15.31 24.08
N MET A 220 -0.73 14.41 23.25
CA MET A 220 -0.15 14.04 21.96
C MET A 220 -0.09 15.24 21.01
N MET A 221 -1.16 16.03 20.96
CA MET A 221 -1.25 17.25 20.15
C MET A 221 -0.55 18.46 20.81
N ARG A 222 -0.05 18.31 22.04
CA ARG A 222 0.59 19.37 22.83
C ARG A 222 -0.34 20.55 23.10
N VAL A 223 -1.63 20.26 23.27
CA VAL A 223 -2.65 21.23 23.66
C VAL A 223 -2.68 21.27 25.20
N PRO A 224 -2.59 22.45 25.83
CA PRO A 224 -2.35 22.54 27.27
C PRO A 224 -3.57 22.19 28.13
N ASP A 225 -4.78 22.47 27.64
CA ASP A 225 -6.03 22.23 28.36
C ASP A 225 -7.23 22.12 27.40
N LEU A 226 -8.38 21.78 27.97
CA LEU A 226 -9.63 21.60 27.24
C LEU A 226 -10.13 22.90 26.56
N LYS A 227 -9.89 24.07 27.15
CA LYS A 227 -10.32 25.35 26.56
C LYS A 227 -9.57 25.59 25.25
N HIS A 228 -8.25 25.39 25.23
CA HIS A 228 -7.44 25.49 24.01
C HIS A 228 -7.86 24.44 22.98
N TYR A 229 -8.18 23.22 23.43
CA TYR A 229 -8.65 22.16 22.54
C TYR A 229 -9.94 22.57 21.81
N ILE A 230 -10.92 23.13 22.54
CA ILE A 230 -12.18 23.60 21.98
C ILE A 230 -11.97 24.79 21.04
N VAL A 231 -11.14 25.77 21.41
CA VAL A 231 -10.85 26.93 20.55
C VAL A 231 -10.17 26.50 19.24
N GLN A 232 -9.27 25.52 19.30
CA GLN A 232 -8.51 25.07 18.14
C GLN A 232 -9.34 24.21 17.18
N PHE A 233 -10.20 23.31 17.69
CA PHE A 233 -10.92 22.34 16.86
C PHE A 233 -12.43 22.60 16.76
N GLY A 234 -12.99 23.48 17.58
CA GLY A 234 -14.42 23.82 17.62
C GLY A 234 -14.82 25.03 16.77
N ALA A 235 -13.93 25.48 15.89
CA ALA A 235 -14.24 26.47 14.86
C ALA A 235 -14.99 25.82 13.68
N ASP A 236 -15.66 26.64 12.88
CA ASP A 236 -16.31 26.17 11.67
C ASP A 236 -15.27 25.55 10.71
N PHE A 237 -15.49 24.30 10.34
CA PHE A 237 -14.52 23.51 9.56
C PHE A 237 -14.17 24.13 8.19
N ASN A 238 -15.12 24.84 7.56
CA ASN A 238 -14.93 25.39 6.24
C ASN A 238 -14.19 26.73 6.28
N THR A 239 -14.57 27.58 7.23
CA THR A 239 -14.09 28.96 7.33
C THR A 239 -12.93 29.13 8.31
N HIS A 240 -12.70 28.16 9.19
CA HIS A 240 -11.75 28.19 10.30
C HIS A 240 -11.97 29.39 11.24
N LYS A 241 -13.23 29.84 11.35
CA LYS A 241 -13.65 30.98 12.17
C LYS A 241 -14.61 30.54 13.28
N PRO A 242 -14.74 31.32 14.36
CA PRO A 242 -15.77 31.08 15.36
C PRO A 242 -17.17 31.11 14.72
N HIS A 243 -18.08 30.35 15.30
CA HIS A 243 -19.48 30.36 14.92
C HIS A 243 -20.16 31.65 15.38
N GLU A 244 -21.04 32.18 14.54
CA GLU A 244 -21.85 33.37 14.82
C GLU A 244 -23.34 33.04 14.68
N GLY A 245 -24.17 33.73 15.47
CA GLY A 245 -25.62 33.56 15.44
C GLY A 245 -26.09 32.19 15.96
N VAL A 246 -27.33 31.83 15.61
CA VAL A 246 -27.90 30.52 15.96
C VAL A 246 -27.33 29.46 15.01
N GLN A 247 -26.87 28.34 15.55
CA GLN A 247 -26.38 27.21 14.75
C GLN A 247 -27.10 25.92 15.11
N GLU A 248 -27.38 25.11 14.09
CA GLU A 248 -27.88 23.74 14.25
C GLU A 248 -26.79 22.76 13.80
N SER A 249 -26.44 21.83 14.68
CA SER A 249 -25.45 20.79 14.43
C SER A 249 -26.14 19.42 14.48
N VAL A 250 -26.17 18.73 13.34
CA VAL A 250 -26.68 17.36 13.25
C VAL A 250 -25.52 16.40 13.49
N MET A 251 -25.63 15.59 14.55
CA MET A 251 -24.63 14.62 14.95
C MET A 251 -25.12 13.21 14.67
N THR A 252 -24.30 12.42 13.99
CA THR A 252 -24.61 11.06 13.53
C THR A 252 -23.50 10.08 13.87
N GLU A 253 -23.75 8.79 13.67
CA GLU A 253 -22.77 7.70 13.89
C GLU A 253 -22.28 7.55 15.34
N PHE A 254 -23.12 7.97 16.29
CA PHE A 254 -22.84 7.83 17.72
C PHE A 254 -23.25 6.47 18.27
N LYS A 255 -22.62 6.11 19.40
CA LYS A 255 -22.89 4.89 20.14
C LYS A 255 -24.29 4.97 20.78
N PRO A 256 -25.12 3.92 20.66
CA PRO A 256 -26.41 3.87 21.34
C PRO A 256 -26.29 3.84 22.87
N GLY A 257 -27.18 4.56 23.56
CA GLY A 257 -27.21 4.63 25.01
C GLY A 257 -26.02 5.35 25.66
N THR A 258 -25.23 6.10 24.88
CA THR A 258 -24.02 6.78 25.33
C THR A 258 -24.27 8.27 25.52
N SER A 259 -23.70 8.83 26.58
CA SER A 259 -23.74 10.26 26.85
C SER A 259 -22.64 11.00 26.09
N TYR A 260 -23.00 12.14 25.52
CA TYR A 260 -22.10 13.06 24.83
C TYR A 260 -22.24 14.45 25.43
N THR A 261 -21.12 15.17 25.50
CA THR A 261 -21.05 16.54 26.00
C THR A 261 -20.68 17.49 24.88
N VAL A 262 -21.56 18.46 24.61
CA VAL A 262 -21.27 19.64 23.81
C VAL A 262 -20.55 20.64 24.70
N TYR A 263 -19.26 20.80 24.47
CA TYR A 263 -18.42 21.80 25.12
C TYR A 263 -18.43 23.09 24.33
N VAL A 264 -18.58 24.22 25.01
CA VAL A 264 -18.66 25.54 24.36
C VAL A 264 -17.74 26.55 25.03
N VAL A 265 -17.02 27.34 24.23
CA VAL A 265 -16.26 28.52 24.66
C VAL A 265 -16.83 29.73 23.93
N LEU A 266 -17.31 30.73 24.67
CA LEU A 266 -17.89 31.95 24.11
C LEU A 266 -16.84 33.02 23.92
N ILE A 267 -17.05 33.90 22.95
CA ILE A 267 -16.32 35.13 22.72
C ILE A 267 -17.24 36.29 23.07
N ASP A 268 -16.82 37.14 23.99
CA ASP A 268 -17.56 38.38 24.32
C ASP A 268 -17.33 39.49 23.28
N LYS A 269 -17.92 40.66 23.51
CA LYS A 269 -17.79 41.82 22.59
C LYS A 269 -16.38 42.39 22.48
N ASP A 270 -15.52 42.14 23.47
CA ASP A 270 -14.14 42.61 23.50
C ASP A 270 -13.15 41.54 22.99
N GLY A 271 -13.66 40.38 22.53
CA GLY A 271 -12.86 39.29 22.00
C GLY A 271 -12.28 38.34 23.06
N GLN A 272 -12.74 38.42 24.30
CA GLN A 272 -12.26 37.59 25.40
C GLN A 272 -13.03 36.27 25.48
N TYR A 273 -12.31 35.19 25.80
CA TYR A 273 -12.89 33.86 25.89
C TYR A 273 -13.45 33.54 27.28
N SER A 274 -14.66 33.00 27.31
CA SER A 274 -15.29 32.49 28.54
C SER A 274 -14.57 31.25 29.09
N ASP A 275 -14.96 30.82 30.29
CA ASP A 275 -14.67 29.46 30.75
C ASP A 275 -15.49 28.44 29.94
N VAL A 276 -15.09 27.17 29.99
CA VAL A 276 -15.74 26.08 29.24
C VAL A 276 -17.12 25.79 29.82
N GLN A 277 -18.15 25.85 28.98
CA GLN A 277 -19.52 25.44 29.30
C GLN A 277 -19.79 24.03 28.80
N LYS A 278 -20.65 23.27 29.49
CA LYS A 278 -20.90 21.85 29.23
C LYS A 278 -22.40 21.58 29.14
N PHE A 279 -22.84 20.96 28.05
CA PHE A 279 -24.23 20.55 27.83
C PHE A 279 -24.27 19.07 27.44
N THR A 280 -24.96 18.23 28.19
CA THR A 280 -24.93 16.77 28.01
C THR A 280 -26.25 16.25 27.45
N VAL A 281 -26.16 15.25 26.58
CA VAL A 281 -27.28 14.51 26.02
C VAL A 281 -26.93 13.03 25.90
N THR A 282 -27.90 12.15 26.03
CA THR A 282 -27.72 10.70 25.90
C THR A 282 -28.51 10.20 24.70
N THR A 283 -27.86 9.45 23.80
CA THR A 283 -28.53 8.78 22.67
C THR A 283 -29.51 7.72 23.17
N GLN A 284 -30.50 7.36 22.35
CA GLN A 284 -31.42 6.29 22.70
C GLN A 284 -30.69 4.95 22.78
N LYS A 285 -31.14 4.06 23.67
CA LYS A 285 -30.63 2.69 23.73
C LYS A 285 -31.02 1.90 22.47
N LYS A 286 -30.13 1.01 22.03
CA LYS A 286 -30.35 -0.01 21.00
C LYS A 286 -30.14 -1.38 21.60
N GLY A 287 -30.84 -2.39 21.10
CA GLY A 287 -30.77 -3.75 21.60
C GLY A 287 -31.72 -4.03 22.75
N THR A 288 -31.75 -5.29 23.19
CA THR A 288 -32.55 -5.77 24.33
C THR A 288 -31.61 -6.32 25.42
N SER A 289 -32.15 -6.80 26.53
CA SER A 289 -31.38 -7.52 27.57
C SER A 289 -31.00 -8.96 27.18
N ALA A 290 -31.49 -9.47 26.05
CA ALA A 290 -31.15 -10.81 25.59
C ALA A 290 -29.69 -10.88 25.09
N THR A 291 -29.14 -12.09 24.93
CA THR A 291 -27.80 -12.29 24.41
C THR A 291 -27.69 -11.78 22.97
N ALA A 292 -26.78 -10.84 22.74
CA ALA A 292 -26.50 -10.27 21.42
C ALA A 292 -25.63 -11.18 20.55
N HIS A 293 -25.91 -11.20 19.25
CA HIS A 293 -25.18 -11.99 18.26
C HIS A 293 -24.89 -11.17 17.01
N VAL A 294 -23.76 -11.46 16.35
CA VAL A 294 -23.38 -10.87 15.07
C VAL A 294 -23.03 -11.97 14.10
N SER A 295 -23.71 -12.05 12.95
CA SER A 295 -23.37 -13.04 11.92
C SER A 295 -22.29 -12.50 11.00
N ILE A 296 -21.34 -13.36 10.62
CA ILE A 296 -20.22 -13.04 9.74
C ILE A 296 -20.39 -13.80 8.42
N GLU A 297 -20.29 -13.08 7.30
CA GLU A 297 -20.17 -13.66 5.96
C GLU A 297 -18.87 -13.17 5.32
N VAL A 298 -18.11 -14.07 4.68
CA VAL A 298 -16.88 -13.72 3.96
C VAL A 298 -17.08 -13.98 2.47
N LYS A 299 -16.84 -12.98 1.64
CA LYS A 299 -17.01 -12.99 0.18
C LYS A 299 -15.86 -12.29 -0.54
N ASP A 300 -15.87 -12.34 -1.88
CA ASP A 300 -14.90 -11.66 -2.75
C ASP A 300 -13.43 -11.93 -2.37
N ILE A 301 -13.12 -13.18 -2.02
CA ILE A 301 -11.79 -13.58 -1.55
C ILE A 301 -10.80 -13.56 -2.74
N THR A 302 -9.77 -12.72 -2.63
CA THR A 302 -8.66 -12.64 -3.59
C THR A 302 -7.37 -13.18 -2.98
N LYS A 303 -6.23 -12.95 -3.64
CA LYS A 303 -4.91 -13.32 -3.11
C LYS A 303 -4.50 -12.49 -1.90
N THR A 304 -4.96 -11.25 -1.84
CA THR A 304 -4.48 -10.27 -0.86
C THR A 304 -5.62 -9.55 -0.16
N GLU A 305 -6.86 -9.93 -0.44
CA GLU A 305 -8.05 -9.24 0.07
C GLU A 305 -9.19 -10.22 0.34
N ALA A 306 -10.08 -9.87 1.25
CA ALA A 306 -11.36 -10.55 1.46
C ALA A 306 -12.38 -9.54 2.01
N THR A 307 -13.62 -9.64 1.55
CA THR A 307 -14.72 -8.79 2.03
C THR A 307 -15.47 -9.51 3.13
N VAL A 308 -15.52 -8.91 4.32
CA VAL A 308 -16.25 -9.42 5.49
C VAL A 308 -17.49 -8.57 5.71
N VAL A 309 -18.65 -9.22 5.80
CA VAL A 309 -19.94 -8.60 6.11
C VAL A 309 -20.36 -9.06 7.50
N ASN A 310 -20.50 -8.10 8.41
CA ASN A 310 -20.97 -8.34 9.77
C ASN A 310 -22.41 -7.82 9.89
N THR A 311 -23.33 -8.65 10.36
CA THR A 311 -24.74 -8.29 10.53
C THR A 311 -25.15 -8.50 12.00
N PRO A 312 -25.36 -7.44 12.78
CA PRO A 312 -25.84 -7.55 14.16
C PRO A 312 -27.31 -8.00 14.20
N ASP A 313 -27.68 -8.75 15.24
CA ASP A 313 -29.07 -9.10 15.51
C ASP A 313 -29.83 -7.95 16.20
N GLU A 314 -31.14 -8.13 16.41
CA GLU A 314 -32.01 -7.13 17.06
C GLU A 314 -31.65 -6.84 18.52
N ASN A 315 -30.89 -7.73 19.16
CA ASN A 315 -30.48 -7.61 20.56
C ASN A 315 -29.18 -6.81 20.71
N THR A 316 -28.44 -6.64 19.62
CA THR A 316 -27.13 -5.97 19.61
C THR A 316 -27.28 -4.45 19.72
N SER A 317 -26.62 -3.88 20.73
CA SER A 317 -26.43 -2.43 20.86
C SER A 317 -25.23 -1.95 20.03
N SER A 318 -24.13 -2.68 20.13
CA SER A 318 -22.88 -2.43 19.42
C SER A 318 -22.05 -3.71 19.33
N TYR A 319 -21.11 -3.78 18.40
CA TYR A 319 -20.19 -4.89 18.25
C TYR A 319 -18.83 -4.41 17.73
N ARG A 320 -17.84 -5.30 17.82
CA ARG A 320 -16.50 -5.12 17.27
C ARG A 320 -16.13 -6.30 16.40
N GLU A 321 -15.29 -6.06 15.41
CA GLU A 321 -14.88 -7.05 14.44
C GLU A 321 -13.37 -6.96 14.18
N THR A 322 -12.76 -8.08 13.80
CA THR A 322 -11.39 -8.09 13.28
C THR A 322 -11.12 -9.37 12.50
N ILE A 323 -9.96 -9.46 11.86
CA ILE A 323 -9.44 -10.71 11.30
C ILE A 323 -8.10 -11.05 11.95
N VAL A 324 -7.81 -12.34 12.06
CA VAL A 324 -6.52 -12.83 12.57
C VAL A 324 -6.06 -14.05 11.79
N GLU A 325 -4.75 -14.14 11.53
CA GLU A 325 -4.16 -15.32 10.90
C GLU A 325 -4.40 -16.54 11.79
N LYS A 326 -4.84 -17.67 11.20
CA LYS A 326 -5.16 -18.89 11.96
C LYS A 326 -3.97 -19.40 12.79
N SER A 327 -2.74 -19.16 12.33
CA SER A 327 -1.51 -19.52 13.04
C SER A 327 -1.26 -18.69 14.31
N LEU A 328 -1.84 -17.48 14.40
CA LEU A 328 -1.69 -16.53 15.50
C LEU A 328 -2.91 -16.52 16.43
N TYR A 329 -3.96 -17.26 16.11
CA TYR A 329 -5.21 -17.24 16.84
C TYR A 329 -5.08 -17.85 18.23
N ASN A 330 -5.43 -17.06 19.25
CA ASN A 330 -5.72 -17.51 20.60
C ASN A 330 -7.06 -16.91 21.04
N GLU A 331 -8.03 -17.75 21.38
CA GLU A 331 -9.39 -17.30 21.67
C GLU A 331 -9.48 -16.34 22.87
N ALA A 332 -8.74 -16.63 23.95
CA ALA A 332 -8.75 -15.80 25.15
C ALA A 332 -8.14 -14.42 24.86
N ASP A 333 -7.04 -14.38 24.11
CA ASP A 333 -6.39 -13.13 23.73
C ASP A 333 -7.26 -12.31 22.77
N MET A 334 -7.95 -12.95 21.83
CA MET A 334 -8.86 -12.25 20.91
C MET A 334 -10.11 -11.71 21.62
N ILE A 335 -10.69 -12.46 22.56
CA ILE A 335 -11.79 -11.96 23.40
C ILE A 335 -11.32 -10.74 24.19
N LYS A 336 -10.16 -10.85 24.86
CA LYS A 336 -9.59 -9.73 25.61
C LYS A 336 -9.32 -8.52 24.72
N TYR A 337 -8.77 -8.73 23.53
CA TYR A 337 -8.50 -7.68 22.55
C TYR A 337 -9.79 -6.95 22.12
N LEU A 338 -10.86 -7.69 21.80
CA LEU A 338 -12.14 -7.10 21.43
C LEU A 338 -12.82 -6.37 22.60
N GLN A 339 -12.68 -6.88 23.83
CA GLN A 339 -13.37 -6.34 25.01
C GLN A 339 -12.66 -5.15 25.67
N GLU A 340 -11.33 -5.21 25.81
CA GLU A 340 -10.56 -4.31 26.67
C GLU A 340 -9.81 -3.22 25.89
N THR A 341 -9.59 -3.40 24.58
CA THR A 341 -8.87 -2.38 23.78
C THR A 341 -9.68 -1.08 23.74
N PRO A 342 -9.10 0.08 24.09
CA PRO A 342 -9.79 1.36 23.97
C PRO A 342 -10.30 1.60 22.55
N ASP A 343 -11.40 2.32 22.42
CA ASP A 343 -11.97 2.66 21.12
C ASP A 343 -10.99 3.46 20.28
N ASN A 344 -10.78 3.05 19.03
CA ASN A 344 -9.82 3.69 18.14
C ASN A 344 -10.14 3.34 16.67
N MET A 345 -9.55 4.07 15.73
CA MET A 345 -9.82 3.88 14.29
C MET A 345 -9.52 2.47 13.76
N SER A 346 -8.63 1.70 14.41
CA SER A 346 -8.30 0.33 14.00
C SER A 346 -9.24 -0.73 14.58
N LEU A 347 -10.03 -0.38 15.61
CA LEU A 347 -11.01 -1.27 16.24
C LEU A 347 -12.24 -0.48 16.74
N PRO A 348 -12.99 0.16 15.82
CA PRO A 348 -14.16 0.96 16.18
C PRO A 348 -15.32 0.08 16.63
N TYR A 349 -16.26 0.65 17.38
CA TYR A 349 -17.57 0.04 17.60
C TYR A 349 -18.50 0.28 16.40
N HIS A 350 -19.26 -0.74 16.03
CA HIS A 350 -20.32 -0.68 15.03
C HIS A 350 -21.67 -0.99 15.67
N SER A 351 -22.74 -0.35 15.22
CA SER A 351 -24.11 -0.65 15.66
C SER A 351 -25.00 -1.16 14.53
N GLU A 352 -24.68 -0.87 13.28
CA GLU A 352 -25.40 -1.28 12.07
C GLU A 352 -24.59 -2.32 11.28
N PRO A 353 -25.19 -3.01 10.29
CA PRO A 353 -24.45 -3.89 9.41
C PRO A 353 -23.24 -3.17 8.78
N TYR A 354 -22.07 -3.79 8.91
CA TYR A 354 -20.82 -3.22 8.44
C TYR A 354 -20.13 -4.17 7.48
N THR A 355 -19.74 -3.65 6.32
CA THR A 355 -19.00 -4.39 5.29
C THR A 355 -17.63 -3.76 5.12
N TRP A 356 -16.58 -4.58 5.21
CA TRP A 356 -15.22 -4.12 5.02
C TRP A 356 -14.41 -5.09 4.16
N THR A 357 -13.67 -4.55 3.20
CA THR A 357 -12.70 -5.30 2.41
C THR A 357 -11.34 -5.17 3.07
N TRP A 358 -10.89 -6.26 3.70
CA TRP A 358 -9.62 -6.34 4.39
C TRP A 358 -8.47 -6.41 3.39
N PRO A 359 -7.59 -5.39 3.30
CA PRO A 359 -6.52 -5.38 2.33
C PRO A 359 -5.24 -6.04 2.86
N LYS A 360 -4.25 -6.25 1.98
CA LYS A 360 -2.87 -6.67 2.31
C LYS A 360 -2.77 -8.01 3.07
N LEU A 361 -3.71 -8.92 2.84
CA LEU A 361 -3.63 -10.30 3.34
C LEU A 361 -2.50 -11.06 2.65
N LYS A 362 -1.97 -12.07 3.35
CA LYS A 362 -0.97 -12.98 2.79
C LYS A 362 -1.69 -13.95 1.84
N PRO A 363 -1.18 -14.17 0.62
CA PRO A 363 -1.73 -15.19 -0.27
C PRO A 363 -1.64 -16.61 0.32
N GLY A 364 -2.64 -17.44 0.03
CA GLY A 364 -2.68 -18.87 0.42
C GLY A 364 -2.70 -19.10 1.93
N THR A 365 -3.13 -18.10 2.70
CA THR A 365 -3.06 -18.09 4.15
C THR A 365 -4.48 -18.15 4.73
N THR A 366 -4.67 -18.99 5.74
CA THR A 366 -5.95 -19.13 6.43
C THR A 366 -6.08 -18.10 7.56
N TYR A 367 -7.25 -17.47 7.64
CA TYR A 367 -7.63 -16.47 8.61
C TYR A 367 -8.94 -16.84 9.30
N TYR A 368 -9.16 -16.28 10.49
CA TYR A 368 -10.47 -16.22 11.12
C TYR A 368 -10.98 -14.78 11.07
N ALA A 369 -12.18 -14.58 10.53
CA ALA A 369 -12.98 -13.38 10.77
C ALA A 369 -13.73 -13.55 12.09
N LEU A 370 -13.62 -12.54 12.96
CA LEU A 370 -14.08 -12.57 14.34
C LEU A 370 -14.97 -11.37 14.61
N ALA A 371 -16.02 -11.57 15.39
CA ALA A 371 -16.84 -10.48 15.89
C ALA A 371 -17.47 -10.81 17.25
N MET A 372 -17.65 -9.79 18.09
CA MET A 372 -18.33 -9.88 19.39
C MET A 372 -19.27 -8.71 19.57
N ALA A 373 -20.48 -8.98 20.06
CA ALA A 373 -21.53 -7.99 20.25
C ALA A 373 -21.81 -7.75 21.74
N LYS A 374 -22.25 -6.54 22.07
CA LYS A 374 -22.88 -6.18 23.34
C LYS A 374 -24.38 -6.07 23.16
N ASN A 375 -25.14 -6.45 24.18
CA ASN A 375 -26.57 -6.22 24.24
C ASN A 375 -26.92 -4.80 24.73
N GLY A 376 -28.20 -4.49 24.89
CA GLY A 376 -28.69 -3.18 25.36
C GLY A 376 -28.29 -2.80 26.80
N ASP A 377 -27.79 -3.77 27.57
CA ASP A 377 -27.29 -3.61 28.94
C ASP A 377 -25.76 -3.61 29.04
N ASN A 378 -25.07 -3.47 27.90
CA ASN A 378 -23.60 -3.50 27.77
C ASN A 378 -22.94 -4.83 28.15
N GLU A 379 -23.69 -5.93 28.16
CA GLU A 379 -23.15 -7.27 28.40
C GLU A 379 -22.68 -7.91 27.09
N TRP A 380 -21.48 -8.49 27.11
CA TRP A 380 -20.91 -9.16 25.93
C TRP A 380 -21.58 -10.50 25.65
N GLY A 381 -21.98 -10.70 24.40
CA GLY A 381 -22.38 -11.98 23.83
C GLY A 381 -21.19 -12.86 23.43
N PRO A 382 -21.45 -14.05 22.86
CA PRO A 382 -20.42 -14.99 22.45
C PRO A 382 -19.58 -14.47 21.27
N LEU A 383 -18.34 -14.96 21.16
CA LEU A 383 -17.49 -14.75 19.99
C LEU A 383 -18.02 -15.50 18.77
N THR A 384 -18.33 -14.77 17.70
CA THR A 384 -18.59 -15.35 16.39
C THR A 384 -17.28 -15.45 15.61
N LYS A 385 -17.07 -16.59 14.95
CA LYS A 385 -15.84 -16.91 14.22
C LYS A 385 -16.16 -17.64 12.92
N VAL A 386 -15.60 -17.14 11.81
CA VAL A 386 -15.70 -17.76 10.48
C VAL A 386 -14.30 -17.93 9.90
N GLU A 387 -13.97 -19.15 9.46
CA GLU A 387 -12.69 -19.47 8.80
C GLU A 387 -12.77 -19.17 7.31
N PHE A 388 -11.71 -18.56 6.76
CA PHE A 388 -11.54 -18.40 5.31
C PHE A 388 -10.06 -18.46 4.91
N THR A 389 -9.78 -18.74 3.64
CA THR A 389 -8.41 -18.84 3.11
C THR A 389 -8.27 -17.99 1.86
N THR A 390 -7.28 -17.09 1.84
CA THR A 390 -6.97 -16.27 0.66
C THR A 390 -6.45 -17.13 -0.48
N LEU A 391 -6.59 -16.65 -1.71
CA LEU A 391 -6.06 -17.36 -2.88
C LEU A 391 -4.52 -17.40 -2.82
N SER A 392 -3.90 -18.54 -3.15
CA SER A 392 -2.44 -18.70 -3.14
C SER A 392 -1.76 -17.96 -4.30
N VAL A 393 -0.53 -17.50 -4.09
CA VAL A 393 0.42 -17.34 -5.23
C VAL A 393 0.85 -18.75 -5.59
N ASN A 394 0.68 -19.14 -6.85
CA ASN A 394 0.89 -20.49 -7.39
C ASN A 394 -0.25 -21.48 -7.08
N GLN A 395 -1.23 -21.53 -7.98
CA GLN A 395 -1.36 -22.81 -8.67
C GLN A 395 -0.31 -22.74 -9.78
N ALA A 396 0.72 -23.59 -9.72
CA ALA A 396 1.53 -23.84 -10.90
C ALA A 396 0.56 -24.34 -11.97
N VAL A 397 0.18 -23.46 -12.91
CA VAL A 397 -0.63 -23.87 -14.04
C VAL A 397 0.28 -24.75 -14.87
N THR A 398 0.06 -26.07 -14.79
CA THR A 398 0.74 -27.04 -15.63
C THR A 398 0.36 -26.74 -17.08
N LEU A 399 1.34 -26.30 -17.87
CA LEU A 399 1.09 -26.07 -19.30
C LEU A 399 0.73 -27.40 -20.00
N PRO A 400 -0.04 -27.35 -21.10
CA PRO A 400 -0.44 -28.54 -21.85
C PRO A 400 0.71 -29.52 -22.16
N LEU A 401 1.88 -28.98 -22.51
CA LEU A 401 3.06 -29.77 -22.86
C LEU A 401 3.57 -30.67 -21.72
N ALA A 402 3.31 -30.31 -20.46
CA ALA A 402 3.75 -31.12 -19.33
C ALA A 402 2.91 -32.40 -19.16
N TYR A 403 1.67 -32.44 -19.66
CA TYR A 403 0.85 -33.66 -19.66
C TYR A 403 1.33 -34.68 -20.68
N LEU A 404 1.96 -34.23 -21.78
CA LEU A 404 2.54 -35.13 -22.77
C LEU A 404 3.69 -35.94 -22.17
N THR A 405 3.72 -37.26 -22.40
CA THR A 405 4.77 -38.13 -21.87
C THR A 405 6.13 -37.80 -22.48
N GLU A 406 7.22 -38.02 -21.74
CA GLU A 406 8.57 -37.76 -22.25
C GLU A 406 8.89 -38.65 -23.46
N TYR A 407 8.49 -39.92 -23.39
CA TYR A 407 8.82 -40.96 -24.37
C TYR A 407 7.57 -41.59 -25.01
N ASN A 408 7.79 -42.27 -26.13
CA ASN A 408 6.77 -43.06 -26.83
C ASN A 408 6.47 -44.36 -26.08
N VAL A 409 5.32 -44.94 -26.37
CA VAL A 409 4.97 -46.30 -25.91
C VAL A 409 5.89 -47.33 -26.60
N ASN A 410 6.34 -48.35 -25.85
CA ASN A 410 7.15 -49.46 -26.37
C ASN A 410 6.37 -50.39 -27.32
N ALA A 411 7.07 -51.27 -28.04
CA ALA A 411 6.45 -52.21 -28.99
C ALA A 411 5.39 -53.12 -28.36
N GLU A 412 5.57 -53.51 -27.11
CA GLU A 412 4.64 -54.37 -26.38
C GLU A 412 3.34 -53.62 -25.99
N GLY A 413 3.35 -52.28 -25.96
CA GLY A 413 2.21 -51.48 -25.56
C GLY A 413 1.96 -51.47 -24.05
N THR A 414 2.99 -51.74 -23.23
CA THR A 414 2.87 -51.93 -21.77
C THR A 414 3.66 -50.93 -20.96
N ASP A 415 4.64 -50.25 -21.56
CA ASP A 415 5.51 -49.28 -20.88
C ASP A 415 5.98 -48.21 -21.88
N PHE A 416 6.75 -47.22 -21.40
CA PHE A 416 7.43 -46.27 -22.26
C PHE A 416 8.83 -46.75 -22.65
N VAL A 417 9.29 -46.34 -23.83
CA VAL A 417 10.72 -46.46 -24.17
C VAL A 417 11.55 -45.54 -23.28
N THR A 418 12.85 -45.79 -23.18
CA THR A 418 13.77 -45.02 -22.32
C THR A 418 14.66 -44.05 -23.08
N THR A 419 14.57 -44.03 -24.41
CA THR A 419 15.37 -43.15 -25.28
C THR A 419 14.51 -42.56 -26.41
N GLN A 420 15.00 -41.50 -27.04
CA GLN A 420 14.38 -40.90 -28.24
C GLN A 420 14.89 -41.58 -29.54
N ALA A 421 15.35 -42.83 -29.48
CA ALA A 421 15.80 -43.57 -30.66
C ALA A 421 14.64 -43.87 -31.61
N LEU A 422 14.93 -43.97 -32.91
CA LEU A 422 13.89 -44.08 -33.94
C LEU A 422 13.25 -45.47 -34.03
N ASP A 423 13.96 -46.49 -33.58
CA ASP A 423 13.66 -47.92 -33.77
C ASP A 423 13.18 -48.63 -32.51
N VAL A 424 13.05 -47.90 -31.39
CA VAL A 424 12.56 -48.45 -30.12
C VAL A 424 11.07 -48.26 -29.91
N SER A 425 10.43 -47.37 -30.67
CA SER A 425 8.99 -47.06 -30.53
C SER A 425 8.11 -48.21 -30.99
N GLY A 426 6.98 -48.41 -30.32
CA GLY A 426 5.92 -49.28 -30.80
C GLY A 426 5.09 -48.63 -31.91
N TYR A 427 4.66 -49.43 -32.88
CA TYR A 427 3.76 -49.02 -33.95
C TYR A 427 2.43 -49.71 -33.77
N PHE A 428 1.35 -48.93 -33.76
CA PHE A 428 0.00 -49.42 -33.52
C PHE A 428 -0.92 -49.00 -34.65
N SER A 429 -1.79 -49.92 -35.07
CA SER A 429 -2.95 -49.57 -35.90
C SER A 429 -3.82 -48.57 -35.14
N TYR A 430 -4.62 -47.77 -35.85
CA TYR A 430 -5.51 -46.80 -35.18
C TYR A 430 -6.47 -47.51 -34.21
N GLU A 431 -7.05 -48.63 -34.63
CA GLU A 431 -7.97 -49.43 -33.80
C GLU A 431 -7.28 -49.96 -32.53
N ASP A 432 -6.05 -50.49 -32.65
CA ASP A 432 -5.30 -50.95 -31.49
C ASP A 432 -4.91 -49.80 -30.58
N ALA A 433 -4.51 -48.65 -31.13
CA ALA A 433 -4.13 -47.48 -30.35
C ALA A 433 -5.31 -47.00 -29.50
N VAL A 434 -6.49 -46.81 -30.11
CA VAL A 434 -7.72 -46.43 -29.39
C VAL A 434 -8.07 -47.48 -28.35
N LYS A 435 -8.12 -48.76 -28.73
CA LYS A 435 -8.52 -49.84 -27.83
C LYS A 435 -7.60 -49.99 -26.62
N LYS A 436 -6.28 -49.89 -26.81
CA LYS A 436 -5.29 -50.11 -25.76
C LYS A 436 -5.04 -48.86 -24.91
N PHE A 437 -5.11 -47.68 -25.50
CA PHE A 437 -4.57 -46.48 -24.88
C PHE A 437 -5.60 -45.39 -24.55
N THR A 438 -6.89 -45.56 -24.89
CA THR A 438 -7.93 -44.60 -24.45
C THR A 438 -7.91 -44.40 -22.93
N ASN A 439 -7.62 -45.45 -22.17
CA ASN A 439 -7.31 -45.37 -20.73
C ASN A 439 -6.28 -46.45 -20.40
N ILE A 440 -5.10 -46.07 -19.90
CA ILE A 440 -4.04 -47.01 -19.54
C ILE A 440 -3.37 -46.60 -18.23
N THR A 441 -2.85 -47.58 -17.48
CA THR A 441 -2.00 -47.33 -16.32
C THR A 441 -0.63 -47.94 -16.56
N ILE A 442 0.41 -47.11 -16.52
CA ILE A 442 1.81 -47.52 -16.68
C ILE A 442 2.56 -47.11 -15.42
N ALA A 443 3.25 -48.08 -14.79
CA ALA A 443 3.98 -47.87 -13.54
C ALA A 443 3.15 -47.16 -12.43
N GLY A 444 1.85 -47.50 -12.33
CA GLY A 444 0.94 -46.95 -11.32
C GLY A 444 0.43 -45.53 -11.59
N LYS A 445 0.76 -44.93 -12.74
CA LYS A 445 0.22 -43.63 -13.19
C LYS A 445 -0.76 -43.82 -14.33
N LYS A 446 -1.84 -43.04 -14.33
CA LYS A 446 -2.85 -43.07 -15.39
C LYS A 446 -2.48 -42.15 -16.54
N TYR A 447 -2.78 -42.63 -17.74
CA TYR A 447 -2.58 -41.92 -18.98
C TYR A 447 -3.71 -42.25 -19.95
N HIS A 448 -3.88 -41.40 -20.96
CA HIS A 448 -4.80 -41.63 -22.07
C HIS A 448 -4.16 -41.24 -23.40
N LEU A 449 -4.72 -41.78 -24.49
CA LEU A 449 -4.43 -41.38 -25.86
C LEU A 449 -5.11 -40.02 -26.11
N PRO A 450 -4.33 -38.95 -26.33
CA PRO A 450 -4.88 -37.60 -26.48
C PRO A 450 -5.87 -37.52 -27.65
N SER A 451 -6.96 -36.80 -27.43
CA SER A 451 -7.91 -36.38 -28.48
C SER A 451 -7.28 -35.38 -29.44
N LYS A 452 -7.96 -35.09 -30.56
CA LYS A 452 -7.62 -33.98 -31.47
C LYS A 452 -7.53 -32.66 -30.71
N GLU A 453 -8.54 -32.34 -29.89
CA GLU A 453 -8.62 -31.09 -29.13
C GLU A 453 -7.50 -30.97 -28.08
N GLU A 454 -7.02 -32.08 -27.55
CA GLU A 454 -5.85 -32.15 -26.65
C GLU A 454 -4.53 -31.99 -27.39
N TRP A 455 -4.38 -32.61 -28.58
CA TRP A 455 -3.25 -32.33 -29.45
C TRP A 455 -3.21 -30.87 -29.91
N MET A 456 -4.38 -30.26 -30.14
CA MET A 456 -4.49 -28.84 -30.46
C MET A 456 -3.92 -27.95 -29.36
N ALA A 457 -3.93 -28.38 -28.10
CA ALA A 457 -3.28 -27.65 -27.01
C ALA A 457 -1.74 -27.66 -27.11
N ILE A 458 -1.15 -28.56 -27.92
CA ILE A 458 0.29 -28.64 -28.18
C ILE A 458 0.69 -27.97 -29.49
N LEU A 459 -0.13 -28.06 -30.54
CA LEU A 459 0.11 -27.43 -31.86
C LEU A 459 -1.19 -27.21 -32.66
N PRO A 460 -1.27 -26.21 -33.54
CA PRO A 460 -2.49 -25.92 -34.31
C PRO A 460 -2.79 -26.95 -35.40
N VAL A 461 -4.05 -27.00 -35.84
CA VAL A 461 -4.48 -27.76 -37.05
C VAL A 461 -3.84 -27.16 -38.30
N ALA A 462 -3.53 -27.99 -39.30
CA ALA A 462 -3.04 -27.53 -40.61
C ALA A 462 -3.90 -26.40 -41.18
N ALA A 463 -3.28 -25.36 -41.72
CA ALA A 463 -4.01 -24.25 -42.33
C ALA A 463 -4.30 -24.53 -43.80
N SER A 464 -5.36 -23.96 -44.37
CA SER A 464 -5.70 -24.10 -45.80
C SER A 464 -4.81 -23.26 -46.74
N GLY A 465 -3.54 -23.05 -46.39
CA GLY A 465 -2.60 -22.13 -47.04
C GLY A 465 -1.19 -22.33 -46.49
N ASP A 466 -0.58 -21.28 -45.92
CA ASP A 466 0.69 -21.42 -45.19
C ASP A 466 0.43 -22.06 -43.82
N ASP A 467 1.07 -23.19 -43.53
CA ASP A 467 0.95 -23.86 -42.23
C ASP A 467 1.38 -22.94 -41.08
N TYR A 468 0.60 -22.94 -39.99
CA TYR A 468 0.85 -22.12 -38.80
C TYR A 468 2.20 -22.42 -38.12
N LEU A 469 2.85 -23.54 -38.44
CA LEU A 469 4.16 -23.95 -37.93
C LEU A 469 5.07 -24.48 -39.05
N SER A 470 5.30 -23.68 -40.09
CA SER A 470 6.34 -23.94 -41.10
C SER A 470 7.77 -23.67 -40.59
N PHE A 471 8.72 -24.51 -41.00
CA PHE A 471 10.16 -24.34 -40.79
C PHE A 471 10.87 -23.79 -42.03
N THR A 472 10.22 -23.73 -43.20
CA THR A 472 10.90 -23.34 -44.45
C THR A 472 10.27 -22.11 -45.11
N ALA A 473 8.97 -21.86 -44.89
CA ALA A 473 8.24 -20.76 -45.49
C ALA A 473 7.89 -19.67 -44.46
N PRO A 474 8.23 -18.39 -44.70
CA PRO A 474 7.91 -17.31 -43.77
C PRO A 474 6.41 -17.09 -43.64
N PHE A 475 5.94 -17.07 -42.39
CA PHE A 475 4.53 -16.81 -42.09
C PHE A 475 4.38 -15.90 -40.87
N ARG A 476 3.22 -15.23 -40.80
CA ARG A 476 2.82 -14.38 -39.68
C ARG A 476 1.32 -14.47 -39.47
N HIS A 477 0.92 -15.04 -38.34
CA HIS A 477 -0.48 -15.08 -37.94
C HIS A 477 -0.66 -14.42 -36.58
N ASN A 478 -1.65 -13.55 -36.46
CA ASN A 478 -2.01 -12.88 -35.22
C ASN A 478 -3.43 -13.26 -34.84
N ASP A 479 -3.65 -13.33 -33.54
CA ASP A 479 -4.96 -13.50 -32.93
C ASP A 479 -5.76 -14.69 -33.51
N VAL A 480 -5.06 -15.77 -33.86
CA VAL A 480 -5.68 -17.01 -34.35
C VAL A 480 -6.51 -17.58 -33.21
N TYR A 481 -7.82 -17.62 -33.41
CA TYR A 481 -8.75 -18.15 -32.42
C TYR A 481 -8.77 -19.67 -32.46
N GLU A 482 -8.46 -20.31 -31.34
CA GLU A 482 -8.46 -21.76 -31.19
C GLU A 482 -9.24 -22.16 -29.93
N THR A 483 -9.91 -23.30 -30.00
CA THR A 483 -10.54 -23.96 -28.86
C THR A 483 -9.92 -25.34 -28.71
N VAL A 484 -9.40 -25.63 -27.51
CA VAL A 484 -8.63 -26.83 -27.20
C VAL A 484 -9.13 -27.45 -25.90
N VAL A 485 -8.66 -28.65 -25.58
CA VAL A 485 -8.92 -29.30 -24.28
C VAL A 485 -7.61 -29.41 -23.50
N ILE A 486 -7.63 -28.99 -22.23
CA ILE A 486 -6.52 -29.12 -21.29
C ILE A 486 -7.03 -29.77 -20.02
N LYS A 487 -6.64 -31.02 -19.77
CA LYS A 487 -7.06 -31.80 -18.58
C LYS A 487 -8.61 -31.84 -18.42
N GLY A 488 -9.31 -32.10 -19.53
CA GLY A 488 -10.77 -32.14 -19.58
C GLY A 488 -11.47 -30.77 -19.66
N ASP A 489 -10.78 -29.66 -19.41
CA ASP A 489 -11.34 -28.31 -19.54
C ASP A 489 -11.26 -27.82 -20.99
N THR A 490 -12.38 -27.31 -21.53
CA THR A 490 -12.40 -26.64 -22.83
C THR A 490 -11.91 -25.20 -22.69
N ILE A 491 -10.84 -24.84 -23.39
CA ILE A 491 -10.19 -23.54 -23.33
C ILE A 491 -10.20 -22.89 -24.71
N SER A 492 -10.78 -21.69 -24.79
CA SER A 492 -10.74 -20.85 -25.98
C SER A 492 -9.80 -19.67 -25.79
N SER A 493 -9.01 -19.35 -26.82
CA SER A 493 -8.02 -18.26 -26.75
C SER A 493 -7.60 -17.78 -28.13
N THR A 494 -6.95 -16.61 -28.17
CA THR A 494 -6.26 -16.08 -29.34
C THR A 494 -4.76 -16.34 -29.25
N ASN A 495 -4.13 -16.72 -30.37
CA ASN A 495 -2.74 -17.14 -30.43
C ASN A 495 -1.99 -16.41 -31.55
N ASP A 496 -0.72 -16.08 -31.33
CA ASP A 496 0.15 -15.51 -32.36
C ASP A 496 1.21 -16.53 -32.77
N TYR A 497 1.45 -16.65 -34.07
CA TYR A 497 2.44 -17.56 -34.64
C TYR A 497 3.42 -16.80 -35.54
N ARG A 498 4.70 -17.12 -35.42
CA ARG A 498 5.80 -16.58 -36.25
C ARG A 498 6.78 -17.69 -36.57
N GLY A 499 7.17 -17.81 -37.83
CA GLY A 499 8.16 -18.82 -38.20
C GLY A 499 8.48 -18.74 -39.67
N GLY A 500 9.44 -19.58 -40.06
CA GLY A 500 9.93 -19.66 -41.42
C GLY A 500 10.82 -18.48 -41.82
N SER A 501 12.10 -18.74 -41.90
CA SER A 501 12.97 -18.12 -42.89
C SER A 501 13.55 -19.28 -43.69
N VAL A 502 14.02 -19.03 -44.91
CA VAL A 502 14.61 -20.06 -45.80
C VAL A 502 15.80 -20.79 -45.13
N SER A 503 16.26 -20.32 -43.96
CA SER A 503 17.31 -20.92 -43.13
C SER A 503 16.95 -21.16 -41.64
N SER A 504 15.68 -21.05 -41.20
CA SER A 504 15.33 -21.25 -39.77
C SER A 504 14.58 -22.56 -39.55
N ASN A 505 15.22 -23.55 -38.94
CA ASN A 505 14.55 -24.80 -38.56
C ASN A 505 13.58 -24.67 -37.37
N LYS A 506 12.97 -23.48 -37.18
CA LYS A 506 12.22 -23.09 -35.97
C LYS A 506 10.97 -22.29 -36.29
N ALA A 507 9.94 -22.50 -35.47
CA ALA A 507 8.74 -21.68 -35.38
C ALA A 507 8.46 -21.32 -33.92
N HIS A 508 7.77 -20.20 -33.70
CA HIS A 508 7.49 -19.63 -32.39
C HIS A 508 6.01 -19.30 -32.25
N ALA A 509 5.47 -19.40 -31.04
CA ALA A 509 4.11 -18.97 -30.75
C ALA A 509 3.96 -18.28 -29.39
N LEU A 510 3.02 -17.34 -29.31
CA LEU A 510 2.48 -16.80 -28.08
C LEU A 510 1.06 -17.34 -27.96
N ARG A 511 0.88 -18.33 -27.09
CA ARG A 511 -0.37 -19.07 -27.00
C ARG A 511 -1.16 -18.73 -25.75
N PHE A 512 -2.46 -18.97 -25.81
CA PHE A 512 -3.42 -18.87 -24.72
C PHE A 512 -3.57 -17.45 -24.13
N LYS A 513 -3.46 -16.42 -24.98
CA LYS A 513 -3.60 -15.01 -24.55
C LYS A 513 -4.94 -14.80 -23.85
N GLY A 514 -4.91 -14.03 -22.76
CA GLY A 514 -6.10 -13.73 -21.94
C GLY A 514 -6.53 -14.87 -21.01
N THR A 515 -5.77 -15.97 -20.91
CA THR A 515 -6.08 -17.09 -20.01
C THR A 515 -4.94 -17.35 -19.02
N LYS A 516 -5.22 -18.20 -18.01
CA LYS A 516 -4.18 -18.66 -17.05
C LYS A 516 -3.06 -19.50 -17.69
N TYR A 517 -3.23 -19.98 -18.93
CA TYR A 517 -2.27 -20.82 -19.67
C TYR A 517 -1.33 -20.02 -20.59
N VAL A 518 -1.40 -18.68 -20.58
CA VAL A 518 -0.59 -17.82 -21.46
C VAL A 518 0.89 -18.20 -21.40
N SER A 519 1.47 -18.51 -22.57
CA SER A 519 2.81 -19.12 -22.65
C SER A 519 3.51 -18.84 -23.98
N ALA A 520 4.84 -18.81 -23.94
CA ALA A 520 5.70 -18.77 -25.11
C ALA A 520 6.05 -20.19 -25.56
N TRP A 521 6.09 -20.42 -26.87
CA TRP A 521 6.38 -21.73 -27.46
C TRP A 521 7.44 -21.62 -28.54
N ARG A 522 8.31 -22.62 -28.61
CA ARG A 522 9.30 -22.80 -29.69
C ARG A 522 9.27 -24.24 -30.18
N TYR A 523 9.11 -24.40 -31.49
CA TYR A 523 9.10 -25.67 -32.19
C TYR A 523 10.35 -25.72 -33.07
N GLU A 524 11.15 -26.77 -32.95
CA GLU A 524 12.42 -26.90 -33.67
C GLU A 524 12.48 -28.28 -34.35
N SER A 525 12.66 -28.29 -35.69
CA SER A 525 13.00 -29.50 -36.44
C SER A 525 14.53 -29.64 -36.43
N THR A 526 15.05 -30.51 -35.59
CA THR A 526 16.50 -30.63 -35.33
C THR A 526 16.96 -32.07 -35.46
N LEU A 527 18.28 -32.28 -35.37
CA LEU A 527 18.88 -33.59 -35.29
C LEU A 527 19.26 -33.90 -33.84
N LEU A 528 18.98 -35.12 -33.40
CA LEU A 528 19.47 -35.74 -32.17
C LEU A 528 20.17 -37.04 -32.56
N ASN A 529 21.48 -37.13 -32.35
CA ASN A 529 22.31 -38.26 -32.80
C ASN A 529 22.12 -38.57 -34.31
N ASP A 530 22.23 -37.54 -35.16
CA ASP A 530 22.03 -37.59 -36.62
C ASP A 530 20.62 -38.02 -37.09
N LYS A 531 19.64 -38.07 -36.18
CA LYS A 531 18.25 -38.44 -36.48
C LYS A 531 17.31 -37.25 -36.27
N ARG A 532 16.35 -37.06 -37.17
CA ARG A 532 15.37 -35.98 -37.08
C ARG A 532 14.49 -36.15 -35.83
N VAL A 533 14.29 -35.05 -35.12
CA VAL A 533 13.37 -34.94 -34.00
C VAL A 533 12.65 -33.60 -34.04
N LEU A 534 11.42 -33.57 -33.52
CA LEU A 534 10.72 -32.34 -33.19
C LEU A 534 10.97 -32.02 -31.72
N LYS A 535 11.67 -30.91 -31.45
CA LYS A 535 11.82 -30.38 -30.09
C LYS A 535 10.81 -29.27 -29.87
N ILE A 536 9.99 -29.41 -28.84
CA ILE A 536 9.00 -28.42 -28.43
C ILE A 536 9.40 -27.90 -27.06
N THR A 537 9.53 -26.59 -26.93
CA THR A 537 9.75 -25.90 -25.65
C THR A 537 8.58 -24.99 -25.37
N ALA A 538 8.00 -25.06 -24.17
CA ALA A 538 6.96 -24.16 -23.69
C ALA A 538 7.37 -23.47 -22.39
N ARG A 539 7.17 -22.16 -22.30
CA ARG A 539 7.49 -21.33 -21.13
C ARG A 539 6.25 -20.62 -20.61
N PRO A 540 5.89 -20.74 -19.32
CA PRO A 540 4.73 -20.05 -18.76
C PRO A 540 4.98 -18.54 -18.68
N LEU A 541 3.96 -17.75 -19.04
CA LEU A 541 4.01 -16.28 -19.02
C LEU A 541 2.98 -15.64 -18.10
N TYR A 542 2.15 -16.42 -17.41
CA TYR A 542 1.09 -15.89 -16.54
C TYR A 542 1.63 -14.94 -15.46
N GLY A 543 1.05 -13.74 -15.38
CA GLY A 543 1.51 -12.63 -14.53
C GLY A 543 2.62 -11.77 -15.16
N LYS A 544 3.07 -12.07 -16.39
CA LYS A 544 4.13 -11.37 -17.13
C LYS A 544 3.72 -11.02 -18.57
N GLU A 545 2.49 -11.34 -18.97
CA GLU A 545 2.02 -11.31 -20.35
C GLU A 545 1.94 -9.92 -20.98
N ASN A 546 1.64 -8.87 -20.20
CA ASN A 546 1.39 -7.52 -20.73
C ASN A 546 2.61 -6.86 -21.41
N ASN A 547 3.81 -7.40 -21.19
CA ASN A 547 5.06 -6.84 -21.70
C ASN A 547 5.78 -7.74 -22.72
N ILE A 548 5.20 -8.87 -23.12
CA ILE A 548 5.87 -9.85 -24.00
C ILE A 548 5.11 -9.96 -25.31
N ARG A 549 5.79 -9.67 -26.42
CA ARG A 549 5.24 -9.84 -27.77
C ARG A 549 5.85 -11.06 -28.44
N ILE A 550 5.17 -11.57 -29.47
CA ILE A 550 5.67 -12.71 -30.24
C ILE A 550 7.00 -12.39 -30.95
N GLU A 551 7.25 -11.12 -31.29
CA GLU A 551 8.53 -10.66 -31.80
C GLU A 551 9.67 -10.78 -30.79
N ASP A 552 9.38 -10.73 -29.48
CA ASP A 552 10.38 -10.96 -28.43
C ASP A 552 10.64 -12.45 -28.25
N ILE A 553 9.59 -13.28 -28.30
CA ILE A 553 9.69 -14.74 -28.21
C ILE A 553 10.48 -15.34 -29.38
N ALA A 554 10.40 -14.73 -30.57
CA ALA A 554 11.12 -15.18 -31.75
C ALA A 554 12.63 -14.90 -31.71
N LYS A 555 13.11 -14.10 -30.76
CA LYS A 555 14.53 -13.76 -30.59
C LYS A 555 15.26 -14.88 -29.83
N PRO A 556 16.48 -15.27 -30.24
CA PRO A 556 17.27 -16.28 -29.53
C PRO A 556 17.46 -15.98 -28.04
N GLU A 557 17.71 -14.70 -27.69
CA GLU A 557 18.02 -14.24 -26.34
C GLU A 557 16.89 -14.50 -25.34
N PHE A 558 15.64 -14.55 -25.82
CA PHE A 558 14.49 -14.90 -24.99
C PHE A 558 14.67 -16.29 -24.38
N TRP A 559 15.22 -17.24 -25.12
CA TRP A 559 15.34 -18.64 -24.72
C TRP A 559 16.70 -18.99 -24.08
N GLU A 560 17.62 -18.03 -23.99
CA GLU A 560 18.94 -18.22 -23.37
C GLU A 560 18.92 -17.92 -21.86
N SER A 561 17.87 -17.26 -21.37
CA SER A 561 17.69 -16.89 -19.97
C SER A 561 16.33 -17.36 -19.43
N ASN A 562 16.21 -17.42 -18.09
CA ASN A 562 14.97 -17.79 -17.38
C ASN A 562 14.38 -19.16 -17.81
N THR A 563 15.26 -20.16 -17.99
CA THR A 563 14.90 -21.48 -18.53
C THR A 563 14.42 -22.46 -17.46
N GLU A 564 14.41 -22.07 -16.18
CA GLU A 564 14.10 -22.96 -15.05
C GLU A 564 12.66 -23.47 -15.08
N SER A 565 11.77 -22.73 -15.76
CA SER A 565 10.34 -23.07 -15.91
C SER A 565 10.01 -23.63 -17.29
N ASP A 566 11.02 -23.89 -18.14
CA ASP A 566 10.78 -24.40 -19.49
C ASP A 566 10.41 -25.88 -19.45
N ILE A 567 9.30 -26.21 -20.10
CA ILE A 567 8.90 -27.59 -20.36
C ILE A 567 9.40 -27.95 -21.75
N VAL A 568 10.20 -29.01 -21.84
CA VAL A 568 10.76 -29.50 -23.10
C VAL A 568 10.25 -30.90 -23.37
N ARG A 569 9.84 -31.14 -24.62
CA ARG A 569 9.50 -32.46 -25.13
C ARG A 569 10.15 -32.68 -26.48
N ILE A 570 10.74 -33.86 -26.66
CA ILE A 570 11.33 -34.29 -27.92
C ILE A 570 10.46 -35.41 -28.49
N LEU A 571 10.12 -35.35 -29.77
CA LEU A 571 9.41 -36.40 -30.49
C LEU A 571 10.33 -36.95 -31.57
N PRO A 572 10.59 -38.26 -31.62
CA PRO A 572 11.43 -38.84 -32.65
C PRO A 572 10.69 -38.92 -33.98
N ALA A 573 11.40 -38.73 -35.09
CA ALA A 573 10.90 -39.04 -36.43
C ALA A 573 10.82 -40.56 -36.63
N SER A 574 9.96 -41.22 -35.85
CA SER A 574 9.78 -42.67 -35.86
C SER A 574 9.23 -43.19 -37.19
N GLY A 575 8.66 -42.33 -38.02
CA GLY A 575 8.01 -42.74 -39.26
C GLY A 575 6.72 -43.51 -39.00
N SER A 576 6.37 -44.39 -39.93
CA SER A 576 5.23 -45.29 -39.83
C SER A 576 5.64 -46.72 -40.14
N PHE A 577 4.77 -47.68 -39.88
CA PHE A 577 5.03 -49.08 -40.17
C PHE A 577 3.87 -49.66 -40.99
N SER A 578 4.20 -50.30 -42.10
CA SER A 578 3.21 -51.01 -42.91
C SER A 578 3.88 -52.13 -43.70
N TYR A 579 3.14 -53.21 -43.94
CA TYR A 579 3.63 -54.40 -44.66
C TYR A 579 4.94 -54.98 -44.10
N GLY A 580 5.10 -54.95 -42.77
CA GLY A 580 6.26 -55.51 -42.06
C GLY A 580 7.55 -54.69 -42.17
N LYS A 581 7.47 -53.43 -42.62
CA LYS A 581 8.64 -52.55 -42.79
C LYS A 581 8.37 -51.13 -42.28
N PRO A 582 9.39 -50.46 -41.71
CA PRO A 582 9.31 -49.04 -41.38
C PRO A 582 9.39 -48.16 -42.64
N HIS A 583 8.66 -47.05 -42.64
CA HIS A 583 8.62 -46.02 -43.69
C HIS A 583 8.94 -44.66 -43.07
N TRP A 584 9.71 -43.83 -43.78
CA TRP A 584 10.10 -42.47 -43.36
C TRP A 584 10.79 -42.37 -42.00
N GLN A 585 11.29 -43.48 -41.46
CA GLN A 585 12.00 -43.51 -40.20
C GLN A 585 13.27 -42.65 -40.29
N GLY A 586 13.36 -41.66 -39.42
CA GLY A 586 14.44 -40.68 -39.36
C GLY A 586 14.22 -39.42 -40.19
N ASP A 587 13.10 -39.34 -40.92
CA ASP A 587 12.71 -38.17 -41.71
C ASP A 587 11.40 -37.55 -41.21
N ASN A 588 10.36 -38.38 -41.00
CA ASN A 588 9.03 -37.92 -40.57
C ASN A 588 8.64 -38.53 -39.22
N GLY A 589 7.84 -37.82 -38.43
CA GLY A 589 7.18 -38.36 -37.25
C GLY A 589 5.67 -38.39 -37.42
N PHE A 590 5.02 -39.46 -36.96
CA PHE A 590 3.57 -39.59 -36.97
C PHE A 590 3.05 -40.16 -35.63
N PHE A 591 2.06 -39.50 -35.04
CA PHE A 591 1.52 -39.90 -33.73
C PHE A 591 0.00 -39.87 -33.73
N TRP A 592 -0.62 -40.97 -33.32
CA TRP A 592 -2.07 -41.08 -33.27
C TRP A 592 -2.70 -40.14 -32.23
N SER A 593 -3.89 -39.64 -32.56
CA SER A 593 -4.88 -39.19 -31.58
C SER A 593 -5.94 -40.27 -31.38
N SER A 594 -6.82 -40.10 -30.40
CA SER A 594 -8.02 -40.92 -30.23
C SER A 594 -9.18 -40.54 -31.17
N THR A 595 -9.08 -39.41 -31.87
CA THR A 595 -10.18 -38.86 -32.69
C THR A 595 -10.16 -39.38 -34.13
N ALA A 596 -11.28 -39.97 -34.56
CA ALA A 596 -11.49 -40.40 -35.94
C ALA A 596 -11.59 -39.19 -36.88
N GLY A 597 -11.15 -39.36 -38.13
CA GLY A 597 -11.24 -38.33 -39.15
C GLY A 597 -12.63 -38.25 -39.77
N GLU A 598 -12.87 -37.19 -40.52
CA GLU A 598 -14.15 -36.93 -41.17
C GLU A 598 -14.37 -37.83 -42.40
N GLU A 599 -13.28 -38.31 -43.03
CA GLU A 599 -13.31 -39.24 -44.16
C GLU A 599 -13.16 -40.70 -43.72
N GLU A 600 -13.72 -41.63 -44.50
CA GLU A 600 -13.61 -43.06 -44.25
C GLU A 600 -12.14 -43.50 -44.20
N TYR A 601 -11.78 -44.34 -43.23
CA TYR A 601 -10.41 -44.81 -42.98
C TYR A 601 -9.39 -43.70 -42.70
N THR A 602 -9.81 -42.57 -42.15
CA THR A 602 -8.90 -41.52 -41.67
C THR A 602 -9.02 -41.32 -40.16
N ALA A 603 -7.93 -40.91 -39.53
CA ALA A 603 -7.89 -40.52 -38.12
C ALA A 603 -6.91 -39.36 -37.92
N TRP A 604 -7.22 -38.51 -36.94
CA TRP A 604 -6.39 -37.35 -36.62
C TRP A 604 -5.05 -37.80 -36.03
N ALA A 605 -3.97 -37.21 -36.53
CA ALA A 605 -2.61 -37.51 -36.08
C ALA A 605 -1.70 -36.28 -36.20
N LEU A 606 -0.76 -36.16 -35.26
CA LEU A 606 0.35 -35.23 -35.38
C LEU A 606 1.29 -35.76 -36.45
N SER A 607 1.66 -34.90 -37.41
CA SER A 607 2.74 -35.16 -38.35
C SER A 607 3.78 -34.04 -38.30
N PHE A 608 5.06 -34.40 -38.48
CA PHE A 608 6.11 -33.42 -38.70
C PHE A 608 7.19 -33.95 -39.63
N ASP A 609 7.90 -33.04 -40.27
CA ASP A 609 9.05 -33.31 -41.13
C ASP A 609 10.09 -32.18 -41.10
N THR A 610 10.84 -32.01 -42.18
CA THR A 610 11.85 -30.96 -42.33
C THR A 610 11.27 -29.57 -42.59
N THR A 611 10.01 -29.52 -43.03
CA THR A 611 9.33 -28.35 -43.57
C THR A 611 8.27 -27.79 -42.63
N SER A 612 7.63 -28.63 -41.82
CA SER A 612 6.53 -28.19 -40.96
C SER A 612 6.19 -29.21 -39.87
N VAL A 613 5.33 -28.79 -38.93
CA VAL A 613 4.58 -29.66 -38.02
C VAL A 613 3.11 -29.26 -38.06
N TYR A 614 2.22 -30.24 -38.12
CA TYR A 614 0.78 -29.98 -38.20
C TYR A 614 -0.04 -31.16 -37.67
N LEU A 615 -1.27 -30.86 -37.28
CA LEU A 615 -2.30 -31.83 -36.94
C LEU A 615 -3.25 -31.98 -38.14
N SER A 616 -3.42 -33.21 -38.65
CA SER A 616 -4.27 -33.47 -39.83
C SER A 616 -4.92 -34.87 -39.76
N PRO A 617 -6.05 -35.10 -40.47
CA PRO A 617 -6.56 -36.43 -40.69
C PRO A 617 -5.65 -37.17 -41.67
N LEU A 618 -5.25 -38.39 -41.30
CA LEU A 618 -4.37 -39.22 -42.09
C LEU A 618 -4.95 -40.64 -42.19
N TYR A 619 -4.66 -41.35 -43.27
CA TYR A 619 -5.16 -42.72 -43.47
C TYR A 619 -4.72 -43.68 -42.35
N THR A 620 -5.63 -44.57 -41.94
CA THR A 620 -5.45 -45.58 -40.89
C THR A 620 -4.77 -46.87 -41.39
N THR A 621 -4.35 -46.91 -42.65
CA THR A 621 -3.70 -48.07 -43.30
C THR A 621 -2.25 -48.32 -42.86
N GLN A 622 -1.69 -47.45 -42.03
CA GLN A 622 -0.33 -47.55 -41.53
C GLN A 622 -0.32 -47.47 -40.01
N ASP A 623 0.53 -48.27 -39.39
CA ASP A 623 0.74 -48.24 -37.95
C ASP A 623 1.65 -47.06 -37.59
N ARG A 624 1.38 -46.42 -36.46
CA ARG A 624 2.11 -45.23 -36.01
C ARG A 624 2.43 -45.29 -34.53
N SER A 625 3.39 -44.46 -34.14
CA SER A 625 3.77 -44.30 -32.75
C SER A 625 2.66 -43.67 -31.92
N VAL A 626 2.68 -43.94 -30.62
CA VAL A 626 1.74 -43.39 -29.65
C VAL A 626 2.52 -42.62 -28.58
N ARG A 627 2.03 -41.42 -28.28
CA ARG A 627 2.47 -40.58 -27.16
C ARG A 627 1.25 -40.23 -26.33
N LEU A 628 1.33 -40.44 -25.02
CA LEU A 628 0.17 -40.36 -24.14
C LEU A 628 0.14 -39.03 -23.37
N PHE A 629 -1.02 -38.67 -22.88
CA PHE A 629 -1.23 -37.60 -21.90
C PHE A 629 -1.43 -38.21 -20.51
N ALA A 630 -0.83 -37.59 -19.50
CA ALA A 630 -1.04 -37.95 -18.09
C ALA A 630 -2.34 -37.34 -17.56
N ASP A 631 -3.06 -38.10 -16.73
CA ASP A 631 -4.32 -37.68 -16.09
C ASP A 631 -4.13 -36.73 -14.89
#